data_AF-A0A5J9U9A9-F1
#
_entry.id   AF-A0A5J9U9A9-F1
#
_cell.length_a   1.000
_cell.length_b   1.000
_cell.length_c   1.000
_cell.angle_alpha   90.00
_cell.angle_beta   90.00
_cell.angle_gamma   90.00
#
_symmetry.space_group_name_H-M   'P 1'
#
loop_
_entity.id
_entity.type
_entity.pdbx_description
1 polymer ?
#
loop_
_entity_poly.entity_id
_entity_poly.type
_entity_poly.pdbx_seq_one_letter_code
_entity_poly.pdbx_strand_id
1 'polypeptide(L)'
;MYTLTYQKVTNQKSFYSVFTILMVSQVLGEQDCYGEKVLVKERCMKSIKLGEPYIPPTQSCIRAVEKSDMTCICRILTTEDQLEISVAKTLRLADECNKPVPAGSKCGNPLSV
;
A
#
# COMPACT_ATOMS: atom_id res chain seq x y z
N MET A 1 -39.99 -18.02 -0.39
CA MET A 1 -38.79 -18.73 -0.91
C MET A 1 -37.95 -19.12 0.29
N TYR A 2 -38.00 -20.41 0.57
CA TYR A 2 -36.99 -21.17 1.30
C TYR A 2 -36.57 -20.66 2.68
N THR A 3 -36.97 -21.46 3.67
CA THR A 3 -36.04 -22.01 4.65
C THR A 3 -35.41 -21.01 5.62
N LEU A 4 -35.93 -20.93 6.84
CA LEU A 4 -35.61 -21.94 7.87
C LEU A 4 -34.09 -22.08 8.00
N THR A 5 -33.50 -21.30 8.90
CA THR A 5 -32.50 -21.86 9.84
C THR A 5 -32.32 -21.03 11.11
N TYR A 6 -32.74 -19.76 11.21
CA TYR A 6 -32.36 -18.93 12.37
C TYR A 6 -33.46 -18.27 13.20
N GLN A 7 -34.71 -18.73 13.09
CA GLN A 7 -35.64 -18.64 14.21
C GLN A 7 -35.48 -19.93 15.02
N LYS A 8 -34.71 -19.91 16.13
CA LYS A 8 -34.61 -20.88 17.26
C LYS A 8 -33.17 -21.13 17.74
N VAL A 9 -32.54 -20.16 18.38
CA VAL A 9 -31.97 -20.46 19.71
C VAL A 9 -32.77 -19.63 20.70
N THR A 10 -34.02 -20.06 20.87
CA THR A 10 -34.83 -19.74 22.04
C THR A 10 -34.01 -20.04 23.29
N ASN A 11 -33.83 -19.06 24.17
CA ASN A 11 -34.46 -19.15 25.48
C ASN A 11 -34.35 -17.83 26.26
N GLN A 12 -35.52 -17.27 26.49
CA GLN A 12 -35.89 -16.36 27.56
C GLN A 12 -35.23 -16.75 28.90
N LYS A 13 -34.45 -15.84 29.49
CA LYS A 13 -34.64 -15.30 30.86
C LYS A 13 -33.48 -14.37 31.26
N SER A 14 -33.81 -13.08 31.28
CA SER A 14 -33.59 -12.13 32.37
C SER A 14 -32.18 -11.91 32.95
N PHE A 15 -31.86 -10.61 32.96
CA PHE A 15 -30.96 -9.88 33.85
C PHE A 15 -29.48 -9.75 33.43
N TYR A 16 -29.07 -8.47 33.30
CA TYR A 16 -27.74 -7.92 32.98
C TYR A 16 -27.29 -7.95 31.51
N SER A 17 -27.70 -6.92 30.75
CA SER A 17 -27.03 -6.61 29.47
C SER A 17 -25.95 -5.55 29.72
N VAL A 18 -24.77 -6.00 30.18
CA VAL A 18 -23.54 -5.24 29.94
C VAL A 18 -23.35 -5.31 28.43
N PHE A 19 -23.46 -4.17 27.75
CA PHE A 19 -23.24 -4.06 26.32
C PHE A 19 -21.75 -4.34 26.06
N THR A 20 -21.39 -5.62 25.97
CA THR A 20 -20.06 -6.06 25.55
C THR A 20 -19.91 -5.64 24.10
N ILE A 21 -19.27 -4.48 23.93
CA ILE A 21 -18.82 -3.96 22.65
C ILE A 21 -18.03 -5.09 21.98
N LEU A 22 -18.52 -5.58 20.84
CA LEU A 22 -17.71 -6.41 19.96
C LEU A 22 -16.53 -5.55 19.49
N MET A 23 -15.38 -5.77 20.11
CA MET A 23 -14.09 -5.40 19.55
C MET A 23 -14.05 -6.01 18.16
N VAL A 24 -14.20 -5.19 17.13
CA VAL A 24 -13.84 -5.58 15.77
C VAL A 24 -12.36 -5.94 15.87
N SER A 25 -12.08 -7.23 15.82
CA SER A 25 -10.73 -7.71 15.60
C SER A 25 -10.23 -6.98 14.37
N GLN A 26 -9.18 -6.18 14.54
CA GLN A 26 -8.31 -5.80 13.44
C GLN A 26 -7.95 -7.13 12.79
N VAL A 27 -8.59 -7.46 11.66
CA VAL A 27 -8.10 -8.56 10.84
C VAL A 27 -6.63 -8.25 10.68
N LEU A 28 -5.79 -9.22 11.02
CA LEU A 28 -4.35 -9.17 10.83
C LEU A 28 -4.06 -9.17 9.31
N GLY A 29 -4.63 -8.20 8.59
CA GLY A 29 -4.27 -7.88 7.23
C GLY A 29 -2.99 -7.11 7.34
N GLU A 30 -1.94 -7.65 6.73
CA GLU A 30 -0.71 -6.91 6.48
C GLU A 30 -1.08 -5.49 6.05
N GLN A 31 -0.56 -4.48 6.75
CA GLN A 31 -0.80 -3.10 6.38
C GLN A 31 -0.28 -2.91 4.96
N ASP A 32 -1.19 -2.80 4.00
CA ASP A 32 -0.83 -2.65 2.60
C ASP A 32 -0.40 -1.21 2.31
N CYS A 33 0.53 -1.05 1.35
CA CYS A 33 1.09 0.24 0.98
C CYS A 33 0.47 0.78 -0.33
N TYR A 34 -0.74 0.35 -0.70
CA TYR A 34 -1.38 0.81 -1.95
C TYR A 34 -1.62 2.32 -1.92
N GLY A 35 -2.10 2.86 -0.80
CA GLY A 35 -2.30 4.30 -0.63
C GLY A 35 -0.99 5.09 -0.72
N GLU A 36 0.08 4.55 -0.13
CA GLU A 36 1.41 5.14 -0.19
C GLU A 36 1.97 5.14 -1.61
N LYS A 37 1.80 4.05 -2.36
CA LYS A 37 2.15 3.98 -3.79
C LYS A 37 1.45 5.08 -4.58
N VAL A 38 0.14 5.26 -4.38
CA VAL A 38 -0.64 6.31 -5.05
C VAL A 38 -0.11 7.69 -4.69
N LEU A 39 0.17 7.94 -3.40
CA LEU A 39 0.71 9.22 -2.94
C LEU A 39 2.09 9.52 -3.55
N VAL A 40 3.00 8.55 -3.54
CA VAL A 40 4.33 8.68 -4.15
C VAL A 40 4.18 8.92 -5.65
N LYS A 41 3.32 8.18 -6.35
CA LYS A 41 3.08 8.38 -7.78
C LYS A 41 2.55 9.79 -8.06
N GLU A 42 1.56 10.27 -7.31
CA GLU A 42 0.98 11.62 -7.46
C GLU A 42 2.03 12.72 -7.23
N ARG A 43 2.81 12.62 -6.14
CA ARG A 43 3.74 13.69 -5.74
C ARG A 43 5.07 13.65 -6.48
N CYS A 44 5.49 12.47 -6.93
CA CYS A 44 6.83 12.23 -7.48
C CYS A 44 6.84 11.88 -8.97
N MET A 45 5.69 11.87 -9.67
CA MET A 45 5.61 11.44 -11.08
C MET A 45 6.75 12.00 -11.95
N LYS A 46 7.01 13.32 -11.88
CA LYS A 46 8.07 13.96 -12.67
C LYS A 46 9.48 13.38 -12.43
N SER A 47 9.75 12.89 -11.22
CA SER A 47 11.03 12.28 -10.85
C SER A 47 11.12 10.80 -11.23
N ILE A 48 9.99 10.08 -11.23
CA ILE A 48 9.96 8.62 -11.45
C ILE A 48 9.45 8.21 -12.84
N LYS A 49 9.02 9.16 -13.68
CA LYS A 49 8.41 8.87 -14.99
C LYS A 49 9.32 8.05 -15.90
N LEU A 50 8.77 7.06 -16.61
CA LEU A 50 9.47 6.27 -17.62
C LEU A 50 9.80 7.11 -18.86
N GLY A 51 10.92 6.82 -19.53
CA GLY A 51 11.30 7.40 -20.83
C GLY A 51 11.79 8.84 -20.82
N GLU A 52 11.56 9.60 -19.74
CA GLU A 52 12.07 10.97 -19.61
C GLU A 52 13.43 11.04 -18.90
N PRO A 53 14.12 12.18 -18.85
CA PRO A 53 15.26 12.38 -17.95
C PRO A 53 14.85 12.33 -16.46
N TYR A 54 15.82 12.16 -15.56
CA TYR A 54 15.56 12.28 -14.12
C TYR A 54 15.47 13.76 -13.72
N ILE A 55 14.39 14.12 -13.02
CA ILE A 55 14.20 15.47 -12.46
C ILE A 55 14.28 15.35 -10.93
N PRO A 56 15.14 16.14 -10.25
CA PRO A 56 15.23 16.14 -8.79
C PRO A 56 13.87 16.33 -8.10
N PRO A 57 13.61 15.66 -6.96
CA PRO A 57 12.30 15.69 -6.33
C PRO A 57 11.99 17.04 -5.69
N THR A 58 10.71 17.39 -5.67
CA THR A 58 10.22 18.53 -4.89
C THR A 58 10.14 18.17 -3.40
N GLN A 59 10.07 19.16 -2.52
CA GLN A 59 9.88 18.91 -1.08
C GLN A 59 8.62 18.08 -0.78
N SER A 60 7.54 18.26 -1.57
CA SER A 60 6.32 17.47 -1.40
C SER A 60 6.52 16.00 -1.77
N CYS A 61 7.35 15.73 -2.77
CA CYS A 61 7.72 14.36 -3.13
C CYS A 61 8.59 13.72 -2.03
N ILE A 62 9.61 14.43 -1.55
CA ILE A 62 10.50 13.96 -0.48
C ILE A 62 9.67 13.55 0.76
N ARG A 63 8.77 14.42 1.22
CA ARG A 63 7.91 14.11 2.38
C ARG A 63 6.97 12.92 2.15
N ALA A 64 6.56 12.66 0.91
CA ALA A 64 5.76 11.49 0.60
C ALA A 64 6.61 10.24 0.76
N VAL A 65 7.80 10.20 0.16
CA VAL A 65 8.75 9.08 0.26
C VAL A 65 9.17 8.82 1.70
N GLU A 66 9.49 9.86 2.49
CA GLU A 66 9.88 9.73 3.90
C GLU A 66 8.81 9.06 4.77
N LYS A 67 7.53 9.20 4.40
CA LYS A 67 6.38 8.63 5.10
C LYS A 67 5.93 7.29 4.54
N SER A 68 6.57 6.79 3.49
CA SER A 68 6.18 5.57 2.81
C SER A 68 7.17 4.42 3.02
N ASP A 69 6.66 3.20 3.00
CA ASP A 69 7.44 1.99 2.88
C ASP A 69 7.77 1.73 1.40
N MET A 70 8.91 2.28 0.97
CA MET A 70 9.42 2.11 -0.40
C MET A 70 9.70 0.64 -0.74
N THR A 71 9.99 -0.21 0.24
CA THR A 71 10.20 -1.65 0.00
C THR A 71 8.87 -2.34 -0.29
N CYS A 72 7.82 -2.02 0.46
CA CYS A 72 6.48 -2.50 0.16
C CYS A 72 6.00 -2.00 -1.21
N ILE A 73 6.11 -0.69 -1.48
CA ILE A 73 5.70 -0.09 -2.76
C ILE A 73 6.36 -0.81 -3.92
N CYS A 74 7.68 -0.99 -3.81
CA CYS A 74 8.50 -1.70 -4.79
C CYS A 74 7.96 -3.11 -5.09
N ARG A 75 7.53 -3.86 -4.08
CA ARG A 75 6.96 -5.21 -4.27
C ARG A 75 5.60 -5.21 -4.97
N ILE A 76 4.78 -4.18 -4.76
CA ILE A 76 3.40 -4.10 -5.29
C ILE A 76 3.28 -3.30 -6.60
N LEU A 77 4.39 -2.91 -7.21
CA LEU A 77 4.39 -2.29 -8.53
C LEU A 77 3.86 -3.29 -9.56
N THR A 78 2.81 -2.92 -10.28
CA THR A 78 2.24 -3.77 -11.31
C THR A 78 2.88 -3.48 -12.67
N THR A 79 2.56 -4.31 -13.67
CA THR A 79 2.98 -4.06 -15.05
C THR A 79 2.46 -2.72 -15.55
N GLU A 80 1.22 -2.35 -15.20
CA GLU A 80 0.61 -1.07 -15.58
C GLU A 80 1.36 0.11 -14.98
N ASP A 81 1.80 0.01 -13.72
CA ASP A 81 2.66 1.04 -13.13
C ASP A 81 3.97 1.16 -13.92
N GLN A 82 4.59 0.04 -14.28
CA GLN A 82 5.86 -0.03 -15.02
C GLN A 82 5.75 0.49 -16.47
N LEU A 83 4.54 0.70 -17.01
CA LEU A 83 4.35 1.40 -18.29
C LEU A 83 4.48 2.92 -18.16
N GLU A 84 4.34 3.45 -16.95
CA GLU A 84 4.35 4.90 -16.67
C GLU A 84 5.56 5.34 -15.86
N ILE A 85 6.06 4.49 -14.97
CA ILE A 85 7.16 4.79 -14.04
C ILE A 85 8.38 3.90 -14.30
N SER A 86 9.57 4.47 -14.15
CA SER A 86 10.84 3.75 -14.20
C SER A 86 11.20 3.23 -12.81
N VAL A 87 11.28 1.90 -12.67
CA VAL A 87 11.73 1.24 -11.43
C VAL A 87 13.09 1.78 -10.99
N ALA A 88 14.04 1.92 -11.91
CA ALA A 88 15.38 2.44 -11.62
C ALA A 88 15.34 3.85 -11.01
N LYS A 89 14.47 4.73 -11.53
CA LYS A 89 14.30 6.07 -10.96
C LYS A 89 13.59 6.06 -9.61
N THR A 90 12.63 5.17 -9.42
CA THR A 90 11.97 4.99 -8.12
C THR A 90 12.97 4.54 -7.06
N LEU A 91 13.87 3.60 -7.38
CA LEU A 91 14.94 3.15 -6.48
C LEU A 91 15.93 4.28 -6.17
N ARG A 92 16.36 5.03 -7.19
CA ARG A 92 17.21 6.21 -7.02
C ARG A 92 16.55 7.26 -6.11
N LEU A 93 15.27 7.57 -6.35
CA LEU A 93 14.53 8.52 -5.53
C LEU A 93 14.44 8.05 -4.06
N ALA A 94 14.20 6.76 -3.85
CA ALA A 94 14.15 6.18 -2.51
C ALA A 94 15.48 6.34 -1.77
N ASP A 95 16.60 6.09 -2.46
CA ASP A 95 17.95 6.30 -1.93
C ASP A 95 18.22 7.77 -1.58
N GLU A 96 17.94 8.70 -2.51
CA GLU A 96 18.10 10.16 -2.29
C GLU A 96 17.25 10.68 -1.11
N CYS A 97 16.12 10.02 -0.79
CA CYS A 97 15.25 10.36 0.33
C CYS A 97 15.55 9.58 1.62
N ASN A 98 16.70 8.90 1.72
CA ASN A 98 17.09 8.07 2.87
C ASN A 98 16.09 6.93 3.21
N LYS A 99 15.46 6.38 2.16
CA LYS A 99 14.55 5.22 2.23
C LYS A 99 14.98 4.13 1.23
N PRO A 100 16.26 3.71 1.22
CA PRO A 100 16.74 2.76 0.21
C PRO A 100 15.98 1.44 0.29
N VAL A 101 15.61 0.91 -0.87
CA VAL A 101 15.10 -0.45 -0.98
C VAL A 101 16.28 -1.42 -0.86
N PRO A 102 16.23 -2.43 0.01
CA PRO A 102 17.34 -3.38 0.18
C PRO A 102 17.71 -4.08 -1.13
N ALA A 103 19.00 -4.16 -1.42
CA ALA A 103 19.51 -4.87 -2.59
C ALA A 103 19.01 -6.34 -2.60
N GLY A 104 18.70 -6.86 -3.79
CA GLY A 104 18.13 -8.20 -3.96
C GLY A 104 16.62 -8.30 -3.68
N SER A 105 15.96 -7.23 -3.22
CA SER A 105 14.51 -7.18 -3.16
C SER A 105 13.91 -7.23 -4.57
N LYS A 106 12.88 -8.08 -4.77
CA LYS A 106 12.11 -8.07 -6.01
C LYS A 106 11.30 -6.77 -6.10
N CYS A 107 11.47 -6.05 -7.20
CA CYS A 107 10.78 -4.79 -7.47
C CYS A 107 9.95 -4.88 -8.74
N GLY A 108 8.64 -4.72 -8.59
CA GLY A 108 7.68 -4.91 -9.65
C GLY A 108 7.76 -6.27 -10.32
N ASN A 109 7.23 -6.34 -11.54
CA ASN A 109 7.30 -7.53 -12.36
C ASN A 109 8.57 -7.53 -13.24
N PRO A 110 9.00 -8.69 -13.76
CA PRO A 110 10.20 -8.83 -14.60
C PRO A 110 10.21 -8.07 -15.93
N LEU A 111 9.19 -7.24 -16.23
CA LEU A 111 9.06 -6.51 -17.49
C LEU A 111 9.89 -5.21 -17.56
N SER A 112 10.87 -5.02 -16.68
CA SER A 112 11.82 -3.89 -16.77
C SER A 112 13.09 -4.33 -17.50
N VAL A 113 13.00 -4.43 -18.83
CA VAL A 113 14.15 -4.55 -19.75
C VAL A 113 14.39 -3.20 -20.40
#